data_AF-A0A2A2CWC8-F1
#
_entry.id   AF-A0A2A2CWC8-F1
#
_cell.length_a   1.000
_cell.length_b   1.000
_cell.length_c   1.000
_cell.angle_alpha   90.00
_cell.angle_beta   90.00
_cell.angle_gamma   90.00
#
_symmetry.space_group_name_H-M   'P 1'
#
loop_
_entity.id
_entity.type
_entity.pdbx_description
1 polymer ?
#
loop_
_entity_poly.entity_id
_entity_poly.type
_entity_poly.pdbx_seq_one_letter_code
_entity_poly.pdbx_strand_id
1 'polypeptide(L)' 'APAAGRTGGGVLIPDGGEGRESPEVVRFTTRLRDGVVTVEQEGAREVGYPVRVRGGEGAS' A
#
# COMPACT_ATOMS: atom_id res chain seq x y z
N ALA A 1 14.12 -7.96 1.85
CA ALA A 1 13.45 -6.74 2.35
C ALA A 1 14.26 -5.51 1.93
N PRO A 2 13.66 -4.31 1.77
CA PRO A 2 14.41 -3.05 1.60
C PRO A 2 15.45 -2.92 2.71
N ALA A 3 16.60 -2.29 2.42
CA ALA A 3 17.58 -2.00 3.46
C ALA A 3 16.93 -1.18 4.60
N ALA A 4 17.22 -1.53 5.86
CA ALA A 4 16.72 -0.80 7.01
C ALA A 4 17.05 0.70 6.89
N GLY A 5 16.06 1.56 7.08
CA GLY A 5 16.19 3.02 6.96
C GLY A 5 15.93 3.61 5.56
N ARG A 6 15.68 2.78 4.53
CA ARG A 6 15.16 3.28 3.24
C ARG A 6 13.66 3.52 3.34
N THR A 7 13.26 4.78 3.34
CA THR A 7 11.90 5.19 2.99
C THR A 7 11.76 5.18 1.47
N GLY A 8 10.63 4.69 0.96
CA GLY A 8 10.36 4.62 -0.48
C GLY A 8 8.87 4.77 -0.74
N GLY A 9 8.51 5.71 -1.61
CA GLY A 9 7.14 5.93 -2.05
C GLY A 9 6.90 5.40 -3.46
N GLY A 10 5.64 5.26 -3.83
CA GLY A 10 5.22 4.86 -5.17
C GLY A 10 3.91 5.52 -5.57
N VAL A 11 3.67 5.62 -6.86
CA VAL A 11 2.40 6.08 -7.42
C VAL A 11 1.78 4.91 -8.17
N LEU A 12 0.52 4.61 -7.89
CA LEU A 12 -0.32 3.76 -8.72
C LEU A 12 -1.20 4.67 -9.56
N ILE A 13 -1.18 4.44 -10.88
CA ILE A 13 -2.13 5.03 -11.80
C ILE A 13 -3.02 3.85 -12.23
N PRO A 14 -4.24 3.72 -11.67
CA PRO A 14 -5.21 2.73 -12.12
C PRO A 14 -5.51 2.95 -13.60
N ASP A 15 -5.75 1.87 -14.32
CA ASP A 15 -6.32 1.98 -15.65
C ASP A 15 -7.69 2.68 -15.54
N GLY A 16 -7.90 3.73 -16.33
CA GLY A 16 -9.11 4.57 -16.26
C GLY A 16 -10.37 3.90 -16.81
N GLY A 17 -10.29 2.65 -17.27
CA GLY A 17 -11.38 1.97 -17.97
C GLY A 17 -11.61 2.50 -19.38
N GLU A 18 -12.68 2.04 -20.04
CA GLU A 18 -13.06 2.50 -21.38
C GLU A 18 -13.70 3.90 -21.30
N GLY A 19 -12.87 4.94 -21.20
CA GLY A 19 -13.30 6.33 -21.11
C GLY A 19 -12.14 7.34 -21.20
N ARG A 20 -12.46 8.62 -21.34
CA ARG A 20 -11.49 9.74 -21.36
C ARG A 20 -11.39 10.43 -19.99
N GLU A 21 -11.61 9.67 -18.91
CA GLU A 21 -11.47 10.20 -17.57
C GLU A 21 -9.99 10.18 -17.15
N SER A 22 -9.54 11.24 -16.46
CA SER A 22 -8.18 11.27 -15.92
C SER A 22 -8.07 10.23 -14.81
N PRO A 23 -7.08 9.30 -14.86
CA PRO A 23 -6.95 8.29 -13.84
C PRO A 23 -6.61 8.92 -12.49
N GLU A 24 -7.22 8.39 -11.43
CA GLU A 24 -6.92 8.82 -10.07
C GLU A 24 -5.46 8.49 -9.73
N VAL A 25 -4.69 9.50 -9.34
CA VAL A 25 -3.30 9.29 -8.93
C VAL A 25 -3.29 8.86 -7.46
N VAL A 26 -3.01 7.59 -7.21
CA VAL A 26 -2.94 7.06 -5.85
C VAL A 26 -1.50 7.03 -5.36
N ARG A 27 -1.22 7.67 -4.23
CA ARG A 27 0.11 7.70 -3.62
C ARG A 27 0.24 6.66 -2.52
N PHE A 28 1.40 6.03 -2.45
CA PHE A 28 1.75 5.06 -1.42
C PHE A 28 3.07 5.43 -0.75
N THR A 29 3.14 5.18 0.55
CA THR A 29 4.36 5.28 1.35
C THR A 29 4.72 3.91 1.92
N THR A 30 5.99 3.53 1.80
CA THR A 30 6.53 2.31 2.44
C THR A 30 7.13 2.65 3.79
N ARG A 31 6.80 1.87 4.82
CA ARG A 31 7.37 1.99 6.18
C ARG A 31 7.88 0.64 6.67
N LEU A 32 9.02 0.66 7.36
CA LEU A 32 9.49 -0.47 8.15
C LEU A 32 9.03 -0.27 9.59
N ARG A 33 8.20 -1.18 10.12
CA ARG A 33 7.74 -1.19 11.51
C ARG A 33 7.93 -2.58 12.09
N ASP A 34 8.62 -2.69 13.21
CA ASP A 34 8.83 -3.97 13.92
C ASP A 34 9.37 -5.12 13.03
N GLY A 35 10.26 -4.78 12.08
CA GLY A 35 10.82 -5.74 11.12
C GLY A 35 9.96 -6.01 9.88
N VAL A 36 8.70 -5.55 9.88
CA VAL A 36 7.74 -5.74 8.79
C VAL A 36 7.70 -4.53 7.86
N VAL A 37 7.73 -4.79 6.55
CA VAL A 37 7.57 -3.77 5.52
C VAL A 37 6.08 -3.60 5.24
N THR A 38 5.57 -2.39 5.45
CA THR A 38 4.18 -2.00 5.21
C THR A 38 4.11 -1.01 4.07
N VAL A 39 3.12 -1.16 3.20
CA VAL A 39 2.81 -0.20 2.13
C VAL A 39 1.46 0.43 2.46
N GLU A 40 1.46 1.73 2.73
CA GLU A 40 0.29 2.49 3.16
C GLU A 40 -0.14 3.41 2.01
N GLN A 41 -1.43 3.41 1.65
CA GLN A 41 -2.01 4.42 0.75
C GLN A 41 -2.11 5.76 1.50
N GLU A 42 -1.58 6.82 0.92
CA GLU A 42 -1.69 8.16 1.50
C GLU A 42 -3.15 8.62 1.49
N GLY A 43 -3.62 9.16 2.62
CA GLY A 43 -5.00 9.61 2.79
C GLY A 43 -6.00 8.50 3.11
N ALA A 44 -5.59 7.22 3.10
CA ALA A 44 -6.43 6.13 3.55
C ALA A 44 -6.56 6.11 5.08
N ARG A 45 -7.75 5.74 5.56
CA ARG A 45 -8.00 5.55 7.00
C ARG A 45 -7.57 4.14 7.44
N GLU A 46 -7.07 4.05 8.67
CA GLU A 46 -6.83 2.75 9.30
C GLU A 46 -8.13 1.96 9.46
N VAL A 47 -8.06 0.65 9.29
CA VAL A 47 -9.22 -0.23 9.41
C VAL A 47 -9.55 -0.44 10.89
N GLY A 48 -10.61 0.22 11.36
CA GLY A 48 -11.03 0.19 12.77
C GLY A 48 -11.74 -1.09 13.23
N TYR A 49 -11.64 -2.20 12.49
CA TYR A 49 -12.30 -3.47 12.84
C TYR A 49 -11.39 -4.68 12.57
N PRO A 50 -11.57 -5.80 13.31
CA PRO A 50 -10.78 -6.99 13.10
C PRO A 50 -11.00 -7.58 11.68
N VAL A 51 -9.91 -7.76 10.94
CA VAL A 51 -9.93 -8.41 9.61
C VAL A 51 -9.50 -9.86 9.73
N ARG A 52 -10.27 -10.78 9.14
CA ARG A 52 -9.89 -12.19 9.01
C ARG A 52 -9.32 -12.43 7.62
N VAL A 53 -8.02 -12.69 7.54
CA VAL A 53 -7.36 -13.08 6.28
C VAL A 53 -7.41 -14.60 6.15
N ARG A 54 -7.80 -15.11 4.98
CA ARG A 54 -7.70 -16.54 4.63
C ARG A 54 -6.72 -16.70 3.46
N GLY A 55 -5.77 -17.64 3.59
CA GLY A 55 -4.86 -18.03 2.50
C GLY A 55 -3.53 -17.29 2.40
N GLY A 56 -3.08 -16.58 3.44
CA GLY A 56 -1.77 -15.92 3.43
C GLY A 56 -0.69 -16.82 4.02
N GLU A 57 0.18 -17.39 3.17
CA GLU A 57 1.48 -17.86 3.64
C GLU A 57 2.35 -16.64 3.93
N GLY A 58 2.64 -16.41 5.21
CA GLY A 58 3.71 -15.58 5.77
C GLY A 58 4.00 -14.20 5.15
N ALA A 59 3.44 -13.14 5.72
CA ALA A 59 4.18 -11.89 5.81
C ALA A 59 5.05 -11.96 7.08
N SER A 60 6.30 -12.40 6.92
CA SER A 60 7.37 -12.26 7.92
C SER A 60 8.01 -10.89 7.84
#